data_AF-A0A1D7W909-F1
#
_entry.id   AF-A0A1D7W909-F1
#
_cell.length_a   1.000
_cell.length_b   1.000
_cell.length_c   1.000
_cell.angle_alpha   90.00
_cell.angle_beta   90.00
_cell.angle_gamma   90.00
#
_symmetry.space_group_name_H-M   'P 1'
#
loop_
_entity.id
_entity.type
_entity.pdbx_description
1 polymer ?
#
loop_
_entity_poly.entity_id
_entity_poly.type
_entity_poly.pdbx_seq_one_letter_code
_entity_poly.pdbx_strand_id
1 'polypeptide(L)'
;MGGIAVIAFVLIVVLVSSILSMNAPNDGSVDAAPDSSEAEPDGADSVDPADSLEGQDLSPEEKLETLKDDTWDKYADELDGEWVVQLSAKKEGMEADGFTWTNEDVVEHFEELHDIYPDAVLLWSGDWSSYDNSDFWVIVRSVTYPDSDSALNFCYDEGFGPDDCMAKRLFTTGAPDDTSEYMS
;
A
#
# COMPACT_ATOMS: atom_id res chain seq x y z
N MET A 1 -25.78 24.01 -36.19
CA MET A 1 -24.34 23.72 -36.31
C MET A 1 -23.80 23.59 -34.90
N GLY A 2 -23.15 22.47 -34.59
CA GLY A 2 -22.68 22.10 -33.25
C GLY A 2 -23.11 20.68 -32.92
N GLY A 3 -22.35 19.70 -33.41
CA GLY A 3 -22.67 18.27 -33.36
C GLY A 3 -22.38 17.64 -31.99
N ILE A 4 -23.20 16.65 -31.65
CA ILE A 4 -23.03 15.75 -30.51
C ILE A 4 -21.97 14.72 -30.91
N ALA A 5 -20.82 14.72 -30.24
CA ALA A 5 -19.80 13.69 -30.39
C ALA A 5 -20.14 12.52 -29.47
N VAL A 6 -20.70 11.44 -30.03
CA VAL A 6 -20.85 10.15 -29.35
C VAL A 6 -19.54 9.39 -29.57
N ILE A 7 -18.68 9.38 -28.55
CA ILE A 7 -17.42 8.61 -28.56
C ILE A 7 -17.77 7.17 -28.21
N ALA A 8 -17.92 6.33 -29.23
CA ALA A 8 -18.01 4.88 -29.07
C ALA A 8 -16.59 4.34 -28.79
N PHE A 9 -16.31 3.99 -27.54
CA PHE A 9 -15.13 3.21 -27.17
C PHE A 9 -15.33 1.76 -27.60
N VAL A 10 -14.70 1.39 -28.72
CA VAL A 10 -14.64 0.01 -29.20
C VAL A 10 -13.56 -0.71 -28.40
N LEU A 11 -13.97 -1.56 -27.45
CA LEU A 11 -13.10 -2.49 -26.73
C LEU A 11 -12.61 -3.58 -27.70
N ILE A 12 -11.36 -3.50 -28.13
CA ILE A 12 -10.72 -4.54 -28.93
C ILE A 12 -9.97 -5.49 -27.98
N VAL A 13 -10.62 -6.58 -27.61
CA VAL A 13 -9.97 -7.75 -26.99
C VAL A 13 -9.42 -8.61 -28.13
N VAL A 14 -8.11 -8.58 -28.38
CA VAL A 14 -7.47 -9.53 -29.30
C VAL A 14 -6.80 -10.64 -28.50
N LEU A 15 -7.52 -11.75 -28.34
CA LEU A 15 -6.92 -13.04 -27.99
C LEU A 15 -6.42 -13.67 -29.30
N VAL A 16 -5.10 -13.75 -29.48
CA VAL A 16 -4.48 -14.58 -30.51
C VAL A 16 -3.63 -15.64 -29.84
N SER A 17 -4.28 -16.78 -29.59
CA SER A 17 -3.60 -18.06 -29.37
C SER A 17 -3.64 -18.88 -30.64
N SER A 18 -2.53 -19.63 -30.84
CA SER A 18 -2.34 -20.77 -31.75
C SER A 18 -1.43 -20.56 -32.98
N ILE A 19 -0.12 -20.63 -32.69
CA ILE A 19 0.90 -21.49 -33.31
C ILE A 19 0.50 -22.24 -34.60
N LEU A 20 1.17 -21.91 -35.70
CA LEU A 20 1.40 -22.81 -36.83
C LEU A 20 2.91 -22.98 -37.02
N SER A 21 3.36 -24.16 -36.59
CA SER A 21 4.68 -24.72 -36.83
C SER A 21 4.80 -25.14 -38.30
N MET A 22 5.77 -24.58 -39.02
CA MET A 22 6.30 -25.16 -40.26
C MET A 22 7.82 -24.99 -40.27
N ASN A 23 8.52 -26.09 -39.95
CA ASN A 23 9.95 -26.28 -40.11
C ASN A 23 10.35 -26.17 -41.59
N ALA A 24 11.43 -25.43 -41.86
CA ALA A 24 12.27 -25.62 -43.05
C ALA A 24 13.72 -25.83 -42.60
N PRO A 25 14.42 -26.88 -43.06
CA PRO A 25 15.84 -27.08 -42.77
C PRO A 25 16.71 -26.60 -43.94
N ASN A 26 17.74 -25.80 -43.68
CA ASN A 26 19.04 -26.00 -44.31
C ASN A 26 20.19 -25.30 -43.57
N ASP A 27 21.06 -26.13 -43.00
CA ASP A 27 22.52 -26.15 -43.09
C ASP A 27 23.30 -24.82 -43.23
N GLY A 28 24.03 -24.48 -42.16
CA GLY A 28 25.01 -23.40 -42.13
C GLY A 28 25.67 -23.29 -40.75
N SER A 29 26.67 -24.13 -40.50
CA SER A 29 27.45 -24.16 -39.25
C SER A 29 28.42 -22.97 -39.19
N VAL A 30 28.33 -22.12 -38.16
CA VAL A 30 29.47 -21.37 -37.58
C VAL A 30 29.20 -20.95 -36.14
N ASP A 31 30.17 -21.29 -35.29
CA ASP A 31 30.60 -20.68 -34.03
C ASP A 31 29.75 -20.77 -32.76
N ALA A 32 30.30 -21.53 -31.81
CA ALA A 32 29.95 -21.49 -30.40
C ALA A 32 30.40 -20.16 -29.77
N ALA A 33 29.46 -19.45 -29.16
CA ALA A 33 29.72 -18.46 -28.11
C ALA A 33 29.01 -18.94 -26.83
N PRO A 34 29.60 -18.73 -25.64
CA PRO A 34 29.04 -19.20 -24.39
C PRO A 34 27.98 -18.23 -23.87
N ASP A 35 27.11 -18.77 -23.02
CA ASP A 35 26.55 -18.11 -21.85
C ASP A 35 25.71 -16.83 -22.06
N SER A 36 24.39 -17.00 -22.00
CA SER A 36 23.47 -16.12 -21.25
C SER A 36 22.14 -16.85 -21.22
N SER A 37 21.97 -17.77 -20.27
CA SER A 37 20.63 -18.08 -19.79
C SER A 37 20.17 -16.81 -19.10
N GLU A 38 19.47 -15.96 -19.85
CA GLU A 38 18.73 -14.82 -19.36
C GLU A 38 17.83 -15.35 -18.23
N ALA A 39 18.19 -15.04 -16.99
CA ALA A 39 17.32 -15.23 -15.86
C ALA A 39 16.04 -14.43 -16.16
N GLU A 40 14.90 -15.10 -16.19
CA GLU A 40 13.63 -14.40 -16.15
C GLU A 40 13.66 -13.54 -14.88
N PRO A 41 13.46 -12.21 -14.95
CA PRO A 41 13.24 -11.47 -13.72
C PRO A 41 11.92 -11.99 -13.16
N ASP A 42 12.00 -12.70 -12.03
CA ASP A 42 10.88 -12.84 -11.11
C ASP A 42 10.25 -11.45 -10.97
N GLY A 43 9.10 -11.27 -11.62
CA GLY A 43 8.26 -10.12 -11.33
C GLY A 43 7.96 -10.24 -9.85
N ALA A 44 8.41 -9.27 -9.06
CA ALA A 44 7.93 -9.09 -7.71
C ALA A 44 6.40 -9.00 -7.83
N ASP A 45 5.72 -10.11 -7.55
CA ASP A 45 4.28 -10.18 -7.40
C ASP A 45 3.97 -9.12 -6.35
N SER A 46 3.48 -7.97 -6.82
CA SER A 46 3.07 -6.88 -5.95
C SER A 46 1.73 -7.31 -5.39
N VAL A 47 1.76 -8.29 -4.50
CA VAL A 47 0.58 -8.73 -3.77
C VAL A 47 0.08 -7.52 -3.01
N ASP A 48 -1.19 -7.23 -3.25
CA ASP A 48 -1.91 -6.19 -2.57
C ASP A 48 -2.15 -6.63 -1.11
N PRO A 49 -1.86 -5.81 -0.08
CA PRO A 49 -2.07 -6.20 1.31
C PRO A 49 -3.52 -6.64 1.59
N ALA A 50 -4.51 -6.07 0.89
CA ALA A 50 -5.90 -6.48 1.05
C ALA A 50 -6.17 -7.88 0.47
N ASP A 51 -5.50 -8.26 -0.62
CA ASP A 51 -5.61 -9.60 -1.24
C ASP A 51 -5.12 -10.70 -0.30
N SER A 52 -4.18 -10.39 0.60
CA SER A 52 -3.69 -11.33 1.62
C SER A 52 -4.82 -11.84 2.52
N LEU A 53 -5.92 -11.12 2.69
CA LEU A 53 -7.03 -11.56 3.54
C LEU A 53 -8.04 -12.46 2.81
N GLU A 54 -7.99 -12.55 1.48
CA GLU A 54 -9.01 -13.24 0.70
C GLU A 54 -9.02 -14.76 0.95
N GLY A 55 -10.20 -15.28 1.31
CA GLY A 55 -10.42 -16.71 1.49
C GLY A 55 -9.84 -17.31 2.78
N GLN A 56 -9.30 -16.48 3.67
CA GLN A 56 -8.80 -16.92 4.97
C GLN A 56 -9.88 -16.79 6.07
N ASP A 57 -10.03 -17.82 6.89
CA ASP A 57 -10.90 -17.82 8.08
C ASP A 57 -10.08 -17.43 9.31
N LEU A 58 -9.63 -16.18 9.34
CA LEU A 58 -8.85 -15.57 10.43
C LEU A 58 -9.74 -14.76 11.36
N SER A 59 -9.42 -14.75 12.65
CA SER A 59 -9.99 -13.79 13.58
C SER A 59 -9.58 -12.35 13.21
N PRO A 60 -10.32 -11.31 13.62
CA PRO A 60 -9.97 -9.93 13.28
C PRO A 60 -8.56 -9.51 13.73
N GLU A 61 -8.11 -9.97 14.89
CA GLU A 61 -6.74 -9.72 15.37
C GLU A 61 -5.68 -10.37 14.46
N GLU A 62 -5.88 -11.63 14.07
CA GLU A 62 -4.98 -12.33 13.14
C GLU A 62 -4.92 -11.65 11.76
N LYS A 63 -6.01 -11.04 11.30
CA LYS A 63 -6.02 -10.23 10.08
C LYS A 63 -5.14 -8.99 10.21
N LEU A 64 -5.28 -8.24 11.32
CA LEU A 64 -4.46 -7.05 11.58
C LEU A 64 -2.97 -7.40 11.69
N GLU A 65 -2.64 -8.51 12.35
CA GLU A 65 -1.26 -9.01 12.41
C GLU A 65 -0.73 -9.37 11.01
N THR A 66 -1.53 -10.03 10.18
CA THR A 66 -1.15 -10.38 8.80
C THR A 66 -0.89 -9.11 7.96
N LEU A 67 -1.80 -8.14 7.99
CA LEU A 67 -1.64 -6.86 7.29
C LEU A 67 -0.41 -6.08 7.74
N LYS A 68 -0.15 -6.09 9.05
CA LYS A 68 1.01 -5.45 9.66
C LYS A 68 2.32 -6.15 9.25
N ASP A 69 2.37 -7.48 9.26
CA ASP A 69 3.53 -8.26 8.83
C ASP A 69 3.81 -8.04 7.33
N ASP A 70 2.78 -8.06 6.48
CA ASP A 70 2.90 -7.77 5.04
C ASP A 70 3.43 -6.36 4.79
N THR A 71 2.95 -5.38 5.56
CA THR A 71 3.43 -4.01 5.49
C THR A 71 4.88 -3.90 5.92
N TRP A 72 5.26 -4.58 7.00
CA TRP A 72 6.63 -4.59 7.50
C TRP A 72 7.60 -5.17 6.46
N ASP A 73 7.29 -6.35 5.94
CA ASP A 73 8.15 -7.06 4.99
C ASP A 73 8.35 -6.29 3.68
N LYS A 74 7.34 -5.50 3.27
CA LYS A 74 7.36 -4.76 2.01
C LYS A 74 7.92 -3.34 2.15
N TYR A 75 7.62 -2.63 3.24
CA TYR A 75 7.81 -1.18 3.31
C TYR A 75 8.68 -0.70 4.48
N ALA A 76 9.02 -1.53 5.47
CA ALA A 76 9.71 -1.04 6.69
C ALA A 76 11.00 -0.28 6.38
N ASP A 77 11.85 -0.82 5.49
CA ASP A 77 13.11 -0.17 5.09
C ASP A 77 12.91 1.13 4.30
N GLU A 78 11.82 1.25 3.54
CA GLU A 78 11.51 2.43 2.73
C GLU A 78 10.87 3.55 3.55
N LEU A 79 10.12 3.19 4.59
CA LEU A 79 9.42 4.12 5.47
C LEU A 79 10.32 4.64 6.61
N ASP A 80 11.37 3.92 7.00
CA ASP A 80 12.28 4.32 8.07
C ASP A 80 13.03 5.61 7.73
N GLY A 81 12.74 6.67 8.48
CA GLY A 81 13.34 7.99 8.33
C GLY A 81 12.51 8.99 7.53
N GLU A 82 11.44 8.54 6.89
CA GLU A 82 10.64 9.32 5.94
C GLU A 82 9.34 9.86 6.57
N TRP A 83 8.78 10.91 5.96
CA TRP A 83 7.45 11.41 6.31
C TRP A 83 6.38 10.69 5.50
N VAL A 84 5.30 10.31 6.15
CA VAL A 84 4.10 9.73 5.55
C VAL A 84 2.87 10.52 5.95
N VAL A 85 1.78 10.26 5.25
CA VAL A 85 0.44 10.67 5.68
C VAL A 85 -0.14 9.57 6.55
N GLN A 86 -0.56 9.92 7.76
CA GLN A 86 -1.35 9.05 8.62
C GLN A 86 -2.83 9.42 8.51
N LEU A 87 -3.65 8.42 8.18
CA LEU A 87 -5.10 8.55 7.98
C LEU A 87 -5.90 8.12 9.20
N SER A 88 -5.36 7.23 10.03
CA SER A 88 -6.08 6.73 11.20
C SER A 88 -5.15 6.17 12.27
N ALA A 89 -5.59 6.17 13.52
CA ALA A 89 -4.98 5.44 14.62
C ALA A 89 -6.06 4.99 15.61
N LYS A 90 -6.35 3.68 15.66
CA LYS A 90 -7.40 3.08 16.49
C LYS A 90 -6.86 1.87 17.26
N LYS A 91 -7.57 1.48 18.30
CA LYS A 91 -7.28 0.25 19.06
C LYS A 91 -8.54 -0.31 19.70
N GLU A 92 -8.50 -1.59 20.02
CA GLU A 92 -9.61 -2.24 20.72
C GLU A 92 -9.94 -1.53 22.04
N GLY A 93 -11.23 -1.32 22.28
CA GLY A 93 -11.74 -0.67 23.49
C GLY A 93 -11.64 0.86 23.48
N MET A 94 -11.11 1.48 22.43
CA MET A 94 -11.10 2.93 22.28
C MET A 94 -12.52 3.47 22.09
N GLU A 95 -12.89 4.53 22.81
CA GLU A 95 -14.11 5.30 22.52
C GLU A 95 -13.78 6.48 21.60
N ALA A 96 -14.23 6.40 20.34
CA ALA A 96 -14.08 7.46 19.35
C ALA A 96 -15.25 7.40 18.35
N ASP A 97 -15.53 8.50 17.64
CA ASP A 97 -16.55 8.53 16.59
C ASP A 97 -17.97 8.14 17.07
N GLY A 98 -18.21 8.22 18.38
CA GLY A 98 -19.47 7.88 19.03
C GLY A 98 -19.67 6.41 19.38
N PHE A 99 -18.66 5.55 19.22
CA PHE A 99 -18.72 4.12 19.58
C PHE A 99 -17.42 3.59 20.19
N THR A 100 -17.44 2.33 20.63
CA THR A 100 -16.25 1.63 21.12
C THR A 100 -15.69 0.74 20.01
N TRP A 101 -14.45 1.01 19.61
CA TRP A 101 -13.74 0.28 18.56
C TRP A 101 -13.44 -1.16 18.97
N THR A 102 -13.71 -2.09 18.08
CA THR A 102 -13.27 -3.50 18.13
C THR A 102 -12.21 -3.75 17.07
N ASN A 103 -11.48 -4.87 17.15
CA ASN A 103 -10.54 -5.25 16.09
C ASN A 103 -11.26 -5.48 14.74
N GLU A 104 -12.53 -5.92 14.77
CA GLU A 104 -13.34 -6.06 13.54
C GLU A 104 -13.58 -4.69 12.89
N ASP A 105 -13.92 -3.67 13.68
CA ASP A 105 -14.10 -2.30 13.17
C ASP A 105 -12.78 -1.73 12.60
N VAL A 106 -11.63 -2.06 13.21
CA VAL A 106 -10.32 -1.62 12.69
C VAL A 106 -10.01 -2.26 11.34
N VAL A 107 -10.34 -3.56 11.15
CA VAL A 107 -10.18 -4.24 9.86
C VAL A 107 -11.08 -3.59 8.80
N GLU A 108 -12.37 -3.39 9.10
CA GLU A 108 -13.30 -2.74 8.17
C GLU A 108 -12.83 -1.33 7.81
N HIS A 109 -12.37 -0.55 8.78
CA HIS A 109 -11.85 0.79 8.54
C HIS A 109 -10.57 0.80 7.69
N PHE A 110 -9.71 -0.21 7.84
CA PHE A 110 -8.57 -0.40 6.94
C PHE A 110 -9.03 -0.71 5.52
N GLU A 111 -9.95 -1.65 5.34
CA GLU A 111 -10.49 -2.03 4.03
C GLU A 111 -11.13 -0.81 3.33
N GLU A 112 -11.92 -0.01 4.05
CA GLU A 112 -12.52 1.23 3.53
C GLU A 112 -11.46 2.24 3.05
N LEU A 113 -10.42 2.48 3.85
CA LEU A 113 -9.35 3.42 3.49
C LEU A 113 -8.49 2.87 2.36
N HIS A 114 -8.26 1.56 2.30
CA HIS A 114 -7.49 0.90 1.26
C HIS A 114 -8.24 0.91 -0.09
N ASP A 115 -9.56 0.74 -0.09
CA ASP A 115 -10.40 0.87 -1.28
C ASP A 115 -10.32 2.29 -1.89
N ILE A 116 -10.20 3.32 -1.06
CA ILE A 116 -10.06 4.72 -1.49
C ILE A 116 -8.61 5.04 -1.88
N TYR A 117 -7.66 4.56 -1.09
CA TYR A 117 -6.23 4.76 -1.22
C TYR A 117 -5.52 3.40 -1.26
N PRO A 118 -5.32 2.79 -2.45
CA PRO A 118 -4.70 1.46 -2.56
C PRO A 118 -3.26 1.37 -2.04
N ASP A 119 -2.64 2.52 -1.74
CA ASP A 119 -1.34 2.59 -1.09
C ASP A 119 -1.43 2.74 0.44
N ALA A 120 -2.62 2.67 1.02
CA ALA A 120 -2.84 2.65 2.46
C ALA A 120 -2.40 1.29 3.05
N VAL A 121 -1.59 1.34 4.09
CA VAL A 121 -0.97 0.18 4.72
C VAL A 121 -1.16 0.24 6.22
N LEU A 122 -1.15 -0.92 6.88
CA LEU A 122 -1.39 -1.04 8.31
C LEU A 122 -0.07 -1.17 9.07
N LEU A 123 0.11 -0.34 10.09
CA LEU A 123 1.24 -0.40 11.02
C LEU A 123 0.75 -0.75 12.42
N TRP A 124 1.61 -1.41 13.19
CA TRP A 124 1.48 -1.48 14.64
C TRP A 124 2.39 -0.43 15.27
N SER A 125 1.83 0.45 16.09
CA SER A 125 2.59 1.58 16.66
C SER A 125 3.73 1.13 17.58
N GLY A 126 3.68 -0.09 18.11
CA GLY A 126 4.74 -0.66 18.95
C GLY A 126 6.01 -1.06 18.19
N ASP A 127 5.95 -1.21 16.87
CA ASP A 127 7.11 -1.57 16.05
C ASP A 127 7.93 -0.35 15.59
N TRP A 128 7.39 0.86 15.84
CA TRP A 128 7.97 2.12 15.39
C TRP A 128 8.26 3.03 16.59
N SER A 129 9.55 3.26 16.87
CA SER A 129 10.04 4.19 17.90
C SER A 129 9.56 5.64 17.72
N SER A 130 9.01 5.99 16.56
CA SER A 130 8.41 7.29 16.31
C SER A 130 7.09 7.53 17.05
N TYR A 131 6.42 6.52 17.61
CA TYR A 131 5.19 6.72 18.39
C TYR A 131 5.43 6.76 19.90
N ASP A 132 4.71 7.65 20.59
CA ASP A 132 4.72 7.70 22.06
C ASP A 132 3.95 6.52 22.69
N ASN A 133 2.92 6.02 21.99
CA ASN A 133 2.08 4.91 22.45
C ASN A 133 2.29 3.69 21.55
N SER A 134 2.47 2.52 22.15
CA SER A 134 2.84 1.27 21.49
C SER A 134 1.68 0.27 21.38
N ASP A 135 0.44 0.77 21.37
CA ASP A 135 -0.78 -0.04 21.47
C ASP A 135 -1.87 0.35 20.45
N PHE A 136 -1.48 0.90 19.29
CA PHE A 136 -2.39 1.35 18.25
C PHE A 136 -2.15 0.65 16.92
N TRP A 137 -3.23 0.32 16.24
CA TRP A 137 -3.26 0.06 14.82
C TRP A 137 -3.33 1.38 14.08
N VAL A 138 -2.35 1.63 13.21
CA VAL A 138 -2.19 2.91 12.51
C VAL A 138 -2.28 2.67 11.02
N ILE A 139 -3.14 3.43 10.34
CA ILE A 139 -3.28 3.36 8.88
C ILE A 139 -2.55 4.57 8.30
N VAL A 140 -1.53 4.30 7.49
CA VAL A 140 -0.74 5.32 6.79
C VAL A 140 -0.78 5.07 5.30
N ARG A 141 -0.47 6.08 4.50
CA ARG A 141 -0.12 5.89 3.10
C ARG A 141 1.36 5.51 2.98
N SER A 142 1.67 4.53 2.14
CA SER A 142 3.06 4.11 1.87
C SER A 142 3.84 5.11 1.01
N VAL A 143 3.18 6.13 0.47
CA VAL A 143 3.84 7.27 -0.20
C VAL A 143 4.63 8.11 0.81
N THR A 144 5.92 8.26 0.54
CA THR A 144 6.84 9.06 1.36
C THR A 144 7.00 10.49 0.84
N TYR A 145 7.32 11.39 1.78
CA TYR A 145 7.49 12.82 1.55
C TYR A 145 8.80 13.31 2.17
N PRO A 146 9.46 14.32 1.58
CA PRO A 146 10.73 14.85 2.09
C PRO A 146 10.57 15.64 3.40
N ASP A 147 9.37 16.14 3.68
CA ASP A 147 9.05 16.98 4.84
C ASP A 147 7.57 16.88 5.22
N SER A 148 7.24 17.32 6.43
CA SER A 148 5.89 17.32 6.98
C SER A 148 4.92 18.19 6.19
N ASP A 149 5.36 19.36 5.71
CA ASP A 149 4.53 20.28 4.92
C ASP A 149 4.04 19.61 3.63
N SER A 150 4.92 18.87 2.95
CA SER A 150 4.59 18.13 1.73
C SER A 150 3.56 17.03 1.99
N ALA A 151 3.68 16.31 3.11
CA ALA A 151 2.68 15.32 3.53
C ALA A 151 1.34 15.99 3.89
N LEU A 152 1.35 17.11 4.61
CA LEU A 152 0.13 17.83 4.97
C LEU A 152 -0.59 18.44 3.76
N ASN A 153 0.13 18.84 2.71
CA ASN A 153 -0.50 19.30 1.47
C ASN A 153 -1.46 18.26 0.89
N PHE A 154 -1.11 16.96 0.97
CA PHE A 154 -2.03 15.90 0.59
C PHE A 154 -3.31 15.92 1.45
N CYS A 155 -3.17 16.05 2.78
CA CYS A 155 -4.33 16.14 3.68
C CYS A 155 -5.27 17.30 3.30
N TYR A 156 -4.69 18.48 2.99
CA TYR A 156 -5.47 19.65 2.57
C TYR A 156 -6.15 19.47 1.21
N ASP A 157 -5.44 18.88 0.25
CA ASP A 157 -5.94 18.69 -1.12
C ASP A 157 -7.09 17.67 -1.18
N GLU A 158 -7.05 16.63 -0.35
CA GLU A 158 -8.13 15.65 -0.18
C GLU A 158 -9.30 16.17 0.67
N GLY A 159 -9.11 17.29 1.36
CA GLY A 159 -10.15 17.93 2.17
C GLY A 159 -10.42 17.25 3.50
N PHE A 160 -9.43 16.57 4.07
CA PHE A 160 -9.51 15.99 5.41
C PHE A 160 -9.69 17.06 6.50
N GLY A 161 -10.35 16.68 7.60
CA GLY A 161 -10.38 17.46 8.82
C GLY A 161 -9.08 17.32 9.62
N PRO A 162 -8.84 18.21 10.60
CA PRO A 162 -7.61 18.21 11.38
C PRO A 162 -7.41 16.98 12.29
N ASP A 163 -8.50 16.26 12.57
CA ASP A 163 -8.48 15.02 13.35
C ASP A 163 -8.45 13.76 12.46
N ASP A 164 -8.55 13.93 11.14
CA ASP A 164 -8.72 12.83 10.17
C ASP A 164 -7.45 12.57 9.34
N CYS A 165 -6.46 13.46 9.39
CA CYS A 165 -5.22 13.33 8.64
C CYS A 165 -4.08 14.11 9.31
N MET A 166 -2.89 13.53 9.37
CA MET A 166 -1.69 14.22 9.84
C MET A 166 -0.43 13.73 9.14
N ALA A 167 0.65 14.51 9.22
CA ALA A 167 1.96 14.07 8.78
C ALA A 167 2.70 13.37 9.92
N LYS A 168 3.23 12.18 9.64
CA LYS A 168 3.97 11.36 10.60
C LYS A 168 5.32 10.99 10.03
N ARG A 169 6.39 11.23 10.77
CA ARG A 169 7.72 10.70 10.47
C ARG A 169 7.90 9.36 11.15
N LEU A 170 8.31 8.35 10.39
CA LEU A 170 8.45 6.98 10.89
C LEU A 170 9.91 6.67 11.21
N PHE A 171 10.15 6.03 12.35
CA PHE A 171 11.47 5.54 12.74
C PHE A 171 11.36 4.24 13.53
N THR A 172 12.24 3.29 13.26
CA THR A 172 12.38 2.03 14.01
C THR A 172 13.27 2.20 15.24
N THR A 173 14.15 3.20 15.25
CA THR A 173 15.06 3.49 16.38
C THR A 173 15.16 4.98 16.68
N GLY A 174 15.34 5.35 17.95
CA GLY A 174 15.48 6.74 18.38
C GLY A 174 14.37 7.18 19.35
N ALA A 175 14.28 8.48 19.59
CA ALA A 175 13.21 9.09 20.39
C ALA A 175 12.14 9.68 19.46
N PRO A 176 10.85 9.69 19.87
CA PRO A 176 9.73 10.17 19.05
C PRO A 176 9.64 11.70 18.90
N ASP A 177 10.69 12.45 19.25
CA ASP A 177 10.70 13.90 19.24
C ASP A 177 10.55 14.47 17.82
N ASP A 178 9.68 15.47 17.65
CA ASP A 178 9.43 16.18 16.39
C ASP A 178 9.06 15.25 15.20
N THR A 179 8.32 14.17 15.49
CA THR A 179 7.90 13.16 14.49
C THR A 179 6.47 13.33 13.98
N SER A 180 5.71 14.33 14.47
CA SER A 180 4.31 14.50 14.08
C SER A 180 4.02 15.97 13.81
N GLU A 181 3.34 16.26 12.71
CA GLU A 181 2.85 17.60 12.37
C GLU A 181 1.36 17.50 12.06
N TYR A 182 0.57 18.40 12.66
CA TYR A 182 -0.89 18.38 12.59
C TYR A 182 -1.40 19.51 11.69
N MET A 183 -2.57 19.29 11.11
CA MET A 183 -3.26 20.35 10.37
C MET A 183 -3.72 21.47 11.31
N SER A 184 -3.62 22.71 10.85
CA SER A 184 -3.91 23.92 11.64
C SER A 184 -5.33 24.47 11.47
#